data_AF-A0A517VPV9-F1
#
_entry.id   AF-A0A517VPV9-F1
#
_cell.length_a   1.000
_cell.length_b   1.000
_cell.length_c   1.000
_cell.angle_alpha   90.00
_cell.angle_beta   90.00
_cell.angle_gamma   90.00
#
_symmetry.space_group_name_H-M   'P 1'
#
loop_
_entity.id
_entity.type
_entity.pdbx_description
1 polymer ?
#
loop_
_entity_poly.entity_id
_entity_poly.type
_entity_poly.pdbx_seq_one_letter_code
_entity_poly.pdbx_strand_id
1 'polypeptide(L)'
;MKRKRGSSGGASLDSLLDTMTNVVGILVILLTVTQLGVGEAVERIKDALPDITDEDMDRSQKRVEDLDSLLKLEKEQLQTVKKLTEQKKPVNIEEQKALAEKLKKELEKLKEIQINIEALKKQIAERDKKVKSIEKTIVEKETELADIKAKLAKTPDPGPAPNAKIVNLPNPRDAPKGAKPIDYVCRGGRILHVDIPQLQSLALAAIAKSRFVTAQEQAVDCEKLVKLFENRNVGNRDWRIKLKPAGGVPYLILEPRKGRGDTSERLRKPSALFRKSIQKVNPNLFYLNFRVWSDSYDTYLVARQYADQRGVLAGWTALDTNSEFRVPLGGNLKLTCEGYTPPPTPPQPEVPDLPPPTERKLPGTKID
;
A
#
# COMPACT_ATOMS: atom_id res chain seq x y z
N MET A 1 47.29 -93.74 -2.10
CA MET A 1 47.17 -95.16 -2.49
C MET A 1 46.05 -95.82 -1.68
N LYS A 2 45.24 -96.66 -2.35
CA LYS A 2 44.43 -97.81 -1.90
C LYS A 2 44.38 -98.09 -0.37
N ARG A 3 43.17 -98.19 0.25
CA ARG A 3 42.32 -99.41 0.43
C ARG A 3 43.02 -100.45 1.34
N LYS A 4 42.43 -101.15 2.31
CA LYS A 4 41.05 -101.60 2.59
C LYS A 4 41.11 -102.49 3.86
N ARG A 5 40.02 -102.55 4.64
CA ARG A 5 39.39 -103.70 5.36
C ARG A 5 40.29 -104.82 5.94
N GLY A 6 40.06 -105.36 7.13
CA GLY A 6 38.87 -105.36 7.98
C GLY A 6 38.80 -106.68 8.77
N SER A 7 38.10 -106.63 9.92
CA SER A 7 37.15 -107.64 10.44
C SER A 7 37.68 -109.07 10.72
N SER A 8 37.37 -109.79 11.81
CA SER A 8 36.35 -109.76 12.86
C SER A 8 36.79 -110.90 13.81
N GLY A 9 36.78 -110.76 15.14
CA GLY A 9 35.57 -110.88 15.96
C GLY A 9 35.59 -112.20 16.73
N GLY A 10 36.13 -112.15 17.96
CA GLY A 10 36.12 -113.24 18.94
C GLY A 10 36.35 -112.76 20.39
N ALA A 11 36.33 -111.43 20.63
CA ALA A 11 36.85 -110.81 21.86
C ALA A 11 35.77 -110.18 22.77
N SER A 12 34.49 -110.47 22.56
CA SER A 12 33.40 -109.69 23.19
C SER A 12 32.83 -110.24 24.50
N LEU A 13 33.12 -111.48 24.90
CA LEU A 13 32.65 -112.03 26.18
C LEU A 13 33.72 -111.99 27.28
N ASP A 14 34.98 -112.25 26.93
CA ASP A 14 36.12 -112.16 27.86
C ASP A 14 36.39 -110.71 28.28
N SER A 15 36.31 -109.75 27.33
CA SER A 15 36.44 -108.32 27.64
C SER A 15 35.32 -107.77 28.54
N LEU A 16 34.14 -108.42 28.58
CA LEU A 16 33.03 -108.01 29.44
C LEU A 16 33.20 -108.52 30.87
N LEU A 17 33.70 -109.74 31.03
CA LEU A 17 34.01 -110.31 32.34
C LEU A 17 35.27 -109.65 32.93
N ASP A 18 36.28 -109.37 32.11
CA ASP A 18 37.50 -108.66 32.53
C ASP A 18 37.22 -107.18 32.88
N THR A 19 36.29 -106.52 32.17
CA THR A 19 35.85 -105.16 32.56
C THR A 19 35.02 -105.15 33.84
N MET A 20 34.13 -106.13 34.08
CA MET A 20 33.41 -106.19 35.36
C MET A 20 34.35 -106.50 36.53
N THR A 21 35.33 -107.39 36.35
CA THR A 21 36.25 -107.76 37.45
C THR A 21 37.27 -106.67 37.73
N ASN A 22 37.74 -105.94 36.70
CA ASN A 22 38.63 -104.80 36.87
C ASN A 22 37.91 -103.58 37.48
N VAL A 23 36.64 -103.33 37.10
CA VAL A 23 35.82 -102.25 37.68
C VAL A 23 35.43 -102.56 39.13
N VAL A 24 35.06 -103.80 39.44
CA VAL A 24 34.77 -104.19 40.83
C VAL A 24 36.07 -104.21 41.66
N GLY A 25 37.18 -104.66 41.08
CA GLY A 25 38.49 -104.65 41.72
C GLY A 25 38.96 -103.25 42.10
N ILE A 26 38.84 -102.28 41.19
CA ILE A 26 39.21 -100.88 41.50
C ILE A 26 38.25 -100.23 42.50
N LEU A 27 36.96 -100.61 42.49
CA LEU A 27 36.00 -100.16 43.49
C LEU A 27 36.31 -100.71 44.88
N VAL A 28 36.69 -101.98 45.00
CA VAL A 28 37.08 -102.59 46.28
C VAL A 28 38.37 -101.96 46.81
N ILE A 29 39.35 -101.70 45.94
CA ILE A 29 40.60 -101.02 46.32
C ILE A 29 40.33 -99.55 46.72
N LEU A 30 39.45 -98.83 46.01
CA LEU A 30 39.05 -97.47 46.40
C LEU A 30 38.30 -97.45 47.73
N LEU A 31 37.44 -98.45 47.98
CA LEU A 31 36.74 -98.58 49.26
C LEU A 31 37.69 -98.89 50.42
N THR A 32 38.68 -99.77 50.23
CA THR A 32 39.67 -100.03 51.29
C THR A 32 40.61 -98.86 51.51
N VAL A 33 41.04 -98.15 50.45
CA VAL A 33 41.88 -96.94 50.57
C VAL A 33 41.12 -95.77 51.20
N THR A 34 39.82 -95.62 50.92
CA THR A 34 39.00 -94.59 51.59
C THR A 34 38.67 -94.97 53.03
N GLN A 35 38.43 -96.24 53.34
CA GLN A 35 38.21 -96.68 54.73
C GLN A 35 39.50 -96.59 55.58
N LEU A 36 40.66 -96.96 55.02
CA LEU A 36 41.95 -96.83 55.69
C LEU A 36 42.40 -95.37 55.79
N GLY A 37 42.12 -94.55 54.77
CA GLY A 37 42.46 -93.13 54.75
C GLY A 37 41.58 -92.25 55.64
N VAL A 38 40.31 -92.62 55.86
CA VAL A 38 39.40 -91.86 56.73
C VAL A 38 39.69 -92.12 58.21
N GLY A 39 40.08 -93.35 58.60
CA GLY A 39 40.48 -93.64 59.99
C GLY A 39 41.70 -92.84 60.44
N GLU A 40 42.75 -92.82 59.61
CA GLU A 40 44.01 -92.13 59.92
C GLU A 40 43.92 -90.60 59.72
N ALA A 41 43.13 -90.12 58.76
CA ALA A 41 42.86 -88.69 58.60
C ALA A 41 41.99 -88.14 59.74
N VAL A 42 41.04 -88.93 60.27
CA VAL A 42 40.21 -88.52 61.41
C VAL A 42 41.01 -88.53 62.71
N GLU A 43 41.88 -89.52 62.97
CA GLU A 43 42.80 -89.49 64.12
C GLU A 43 43.80 -88.32 64.04
N ARG A 44 44.37 -88.04 62.87
CA ARG A 44 45.25 -86.86 62.68
C ARG A 44 44.52 -85.52 62.82
N ILE A 45 43.25 -85.44 62.44
CA ILE A 45 42.43 -84.23 62.68
C ILE A 45 42.07 -84.12 64.17
N LYS A 46 41.82 -85.24 64.85
CA LYS A 46 41.52 -85.26 66.29
C LYS A 46 42.72 -84.85 67.15
N ASP A 47 43.93 -85.24 66.76
CA ASP A 47 45.18 -84.88 67.43
C ASP A 47 45.73 -83.49 67.04
N ALA A 48 45.22 -82.89 65.95
CA ALA A 48 45.60 -81.56 65.47
C ALA A 48 44.61 -80.44 65.82
N LEU A 49 43.53 -80.77 66.55
CA LEU A 49 42.58 -79.78 67.07
C LEU A 49 42.95 -79.44 68.52
N PRO A 50 43.31 -78.18 68.84
CA PRO A 50 43.50 -77.77 70.23
C PRO A 50 42.18 -77.87 71.00
N ASP A 51 42.24 -78.29 72.27
CA ASP A 51 41.10 -78.23 73.19
C ASP A 51 40.60 -76.78 73.26
N ILE A 52 39.37 -76.56 72.79
CA ILE A 52 38.74 -75.23 72.77
C ILE A 52 38.45 -74.84 74.22
N THR A 53 39.29 -73.97 74.79
CA THR A 53 39.05 -73.33 76.08
C THR A 53 37.82 -72.42 76.00
N ASP A 54 37.07 -72.28 77.10
CA ASP A 54 35.88 -71.41 77.19
C ASP A 54 36.17 -69.96 76.73
N GLU A 55 37.42 -69.50 76.87
CA GLU A 55 37.88 -68.17 76.40
C GLU A 55 37.87 -68.01 74.87
N ASP A 56 38.06 -69.08 74.09
CA ASP A 56 38.05 -69.04 72.63
C ASP A 56 36.62 -69.04 72.05
N MET A 57 35.68 -69.65 72.77
CA MET A 57 34.24 -69.57 72.48
C MET A 57 33.71 -68.16 72.74
N ASP A 58 34.10 -67.54 73.85
CA ASP A 58 33.74 -66.15 74.18
C ASP A 58 34.31 -65.15 73.16
N ARG A 59 35.56 -65.34 72.71
CA ARG A 59 36.15 -64.52 71.65
C ARG A 59 35.43 -64.69 70.32
N SER A 60 34.97 -65.89 70.02
CA SER A 60 34.24 -66.18 68.78
C SER A 60 32.82 -65.61 68.84
N GLN A 61 32.13 -65.70 69.98
CA GLN A 61 30.83 -65.06 70.20
C GLN A 61 30.93 -63.54 70.11
N LYS A 62 31.94 -62.92 70.74
CA LYS A 62 32.17 -61.47 70.59
C LYS A 62 32.44 -61.06 69.15
N ARG A 63 33.21 -61.84 68.37
CA ARG A 63 33.41 -61.56 66.94
C ARG A 63 32.11 -61.67 66.15
N VAL A 64 31.24 -62.63 66.46
CA VAL A 64 29.94 -62.78 65.81
C VAL A 64 29.03 -61.61 66.15
N GLU A 65 28.99 -61.17 67.43
CA GLU A 65 28.22 -59.99 67.85
C GLU A 65 28.75 -58.71 67.21
N ASP A 66 30.07 -58.54 67.14
CA ASP A 66 30.72 -57.39 66.48
C ASP A 66 30.40 -57.40 64.98
N LEU A 67 30.47 -58.56 64.30
CA LEU A 67 30.08 -58.71 62.89
C LEU A 67 28.61 -58.41 62.66
N ASP A 68 27.72 -58.86 63.54
CA ASP A 68 26.29 -58.57 63.46
C ASP A 68 26.00 -57.08 63.67
N SER A 69 26.75 -56.43 64.57
CA SER A 69 26.65 -54.99 64.80
C SER A 69 27.10 -54.21 63.56
N LEU A 70 28.21 -54.62 62.92
CA LEU A 70 28.72 -54.03 61.69
C LEU A 70 27.76 -54.24 60.52
N LEU A 71 27.18 -55.43 60.37
CA LEU A 71 26.19 -55.72 59.33
C LEU A 71 24.89 -54.92 59.52
N LYS A 72 24.46 -54.66 60.76
CA LYS A 72 23.33 -53.77 61.05
C LYS A 72 23.67 -52.33 60.65
N LEU A 73 24.86 -51.85 61.01
CA LEU A 73 25.33 -50.51 60.68
C LEU A 73 25.44 -50.31 59.16
N GLU A 74 25.98 -51.30 58.45
CA GLU A 74 26.08 -51.26 56.99
C GLU A 74 24.69 -51.34 56.33
N LYS A 75 23.76 -52.12 56.86
CA LYS A 75 22.36 -52.14 56.40
C LYS A 75 21.65 -50.82 56.64
N GLU A 76 21.85 -50.17 57.79
CA GLU A 76 21.31 -48.84 58.07
C GLU A 76 21.93 -47.77 57.16
N GLN A 77 23.24 -47.86 56.90
CA GLN A 77 23.91 -47.01 55.92
C GLN A 77 23.38 -47.25 54.49
N LEU A 78 23.16 -48.50 54.10
CA LEU A 78 22.55 -48.82 52.80
C LEU A 78 21.10 -48.37 52.72
N GLN A 79 20.32 -48.45 53.80
CA GLN A 79 18.94 -47.95 53.85
C GLN A 79 18.88 -46.42 53.84
N THR A 80 19.79 -45.73 54.53
CA THR A 80 19.88 -44.27 54.48
C THR A 80 20.35 -43.80 53.11
N VAL A 81 21.34 -44.46 52.51
CA VAL A 81 21.75 -44.20 51.12
C VAL A 81 20.58 -44.44 50.18
N LYS A 82 19.86 -45.58 50.26
CA LYS A 82 18.66 -45.86 49.45
C LYS A 82 17.57 -44.81 49.62
N LYS A 83 17.27 -44.40 50.86
CA LYS A 83 16.31 -43.30 51.12
C LYS A 83 16.79 -41.97 50.53
N LEU A 84 18.09 -41.68 50.58
CA LEU A 84 18.67 -40.48 49.97
C LEU A 84 18.68 -40.54 48.43
N THR A 85 18.84 -41.71 47.82
CA THR A 85 18.70 -41.90 46.37
C THR A 85 17.25 -41.90 45.91
N GLU A 86 16.31 -42.40 46.71
CA GLU A 86 14.86 -42.31 46.44
C GLU A 86 14.32 -40.87 46.62
N GLN A 87 14.92 -40.07 47.52
CA GLN A 87 14.59 -38.65 47.70
C GLN A 87 15.26 -37.71 46.69
N LYS A 88 16.32 -38.16 46.01
CA LYS A 88 16.82 -37.46 44.83
C LYS A 88 15.85 -37.71 43.68
N LYS A 89 14.91 -36.76 43.50
CA LYS A 89 14.21 -36.58 42.22
C LYS A 89 15.23 -36.79 41.10
N PRO A 90 14.96 -37.62 40.08
CA PRO A 90 15.85 -37.68 38.93
C PRO A 90 15.99 -36.25 38.45
N VAL A 91 17.23 -35.75 38.41
CA VAL A 91 17.52 -34.44 37.83
C VAL A 91 17.02 -34.53 36.39
N ASN A 92 15.83 -33.98 36.14
CA ASN A 92 15.24 -34.02 34.81
C ASN A 92 16.02 -33.03 33.96
N ILE A 93 17.04 -33.55 33.27
CA ILE A 93 17.94 -32.79 32.41
C ILE A 93 17.14 -31.97 31.38
N GLU A 94 15.96 -32.46 30.98
CA GLU A 94 15.07 -31.75 30.06
C GLU A 94 14.41 -30.53 30.69
N GLU A 95 13.95 -30.62 31.94
CA GLU A 95 13.37 -29.47 32.67
C GLU A 95 14.40 -28.38 32.92
N GLN A 96 15.64 -28.75 33.27
CA GLN A 96 16.73 -27.78 33.46
C GLN A 96 17.17 -27.16 32.14
N LYS A 97 17.20 -27.93 31.03
CA LYS A 97 17.43 -27.39 29.69
C LYS A 97 16.32 -26.44 29.25
N ALA A 98 15.07 -26.79 29.53
CA ALA A 98 13.92 -25.93 29.23
C ALA A 98 13.94 -24.64 30.07
N LEU A 99 14.34 -24.72 31.34
CA LEU A 99 14.51 -23.54 32.19
C LEU A 99 15.68 -22.67 31.69
N ALA A 100 16.80 -23.27 31.31
CA ALA A 100 17.94 -22.57 30.73
C ALA A 100 17.62 -21.92 29.38
N GLU A 101 16.80 -22.56 28.54
CA GLU A 101 16.28 -21.95 27.31
C GLU A 101 15.33 -20.77 27.61
N LYS A 102 14.43 -20.92 28.58
CA LYS A 102 13.54 -19.82 29.00
C LYS A 102 14.35 -18.63 29.52
N LEU A 103 15.34 -18.88 30.38
CA LEU A 103 16.26 -17.87 30.89
C LEU A 103 17.08 -17.22 29.77
N LYS A 104 17.55 -17.98 28.77
CA LYS A 104 18.21 -17.41 27.59
C LYS A 104 17.26 -16.51 26.79
N LYS A 105 16.02 -16.94 26.55
CA LYS A 105 15.00 -16.13 25.85
C LYS A 105 14.66 -14.86 26.63
N GLU A 106 14.57 -14.93 27.95
CA GLU A 106 14.34 -13.75 28.80
C GLU A 106 15.55 -12.80 28.79
N LEU A 107 16.78 -13.32 28.81
CA LEU A 107 18.00 -12.52 28.68
C LEU A 107 18.09 -11.85 27.30
N GLU A 108 17.70 -12.51 26.21
CA GLU A 108 17.65 -11.88 24.89
C GLU A 108 16.58 -10.79 24.81
N LYS A 109 15.38 -11.02 25.35
CA LYS A 109 14.34 -9.99 25.45
C LYS A 109 14.81 -8.77 26.25
N LEU A 110 15.52 -8.99 27.36
CA LEU A 110 16.09 -7.90 28.16
C LEU A 110 17.19 -7.14 27.41
N LYS A 111 18.02 -7.83 26.61
CA LYS A 111 19.02 -7.18 25.74
C LYS A 111 18.36 -6.35 24.63
N GLU A 112 17.30 -6.83 24.00
CA GLU A 112 16.53 -6.06 23.02
C GLU A 112 15.92 -4.78 23.62
N ILE A 113 15.43 -4.86 24.86
CA ILE A 113 14.93 -3.68 25.60
C ILE A 113 16.08 -2.71 25.88
N GLN A 114 17.27 -3.20 26.24
CA GLN A 114 18.44 -2.38 26.52
C GLN A 114 19.01 -1.70 25.26
N ILE A 115 18.95 -2.36 24.10
CA ILE A 115 19.34 -1.82 22.78
C ILE A 115 18.37 -0.71 22.31
N ASN A 116 17.10 -0.74 22.74
CA ASN A 116 16.11 0.27 22.35
C ASN A 116 16.14 1.58 23.17
N ILE A 117 16.90 1.66 24.27
CA ILE A 117 16.99 2.89 25.09
C ILE A 117 17.65 4.03 24.32
N GLU A 118 18.67 3.72 23.50
CA GLU A 118 19.40 4.74 22.73
C GLU A 118 18.56 5.24 21.55
N ALA A 119 17.81 4.35 20.90
CA ALA A 119 16.82 4.71 19.88
C ALA A 119 15.70 5.60 20.46
N LEU A 120 15.19 5.26 21.66
CA LEU A 120 14.21 6.07 22.38
C LEU A 120 14.76 7.45 22.76
N LYS A 121 15.99 7.55 23.25
CA LYS A 121 16.66 8.84 23.53
C LYS A 121 16.78 9.70 22.28
N LYS A 122 17.12 9.09 21.13
CA LYS A 122 17.19 9.80 19.85
C LYS A 122 15.82 10.30 19.40
N GLN A 123 14.77 9.48 19.55
CA GLN A 123 13.39 9.91 19.24
C GLN A 123 12.89 11.02 20.16
N ILE A 124 13.24 11.01 21.44
CA ILE A 124 12.91 12.09 22.38
C ILE A 124 13.60 13.38 21.94
N ALA A 125 14.90 13.34 21.64
CA ALA A 125 15.64 14.52 21.17
C ALA A 125 15.09 15.07 19.84
N GLU A 126 14.66 14.21 18.92
CA GLU A 126 13.99 14.63 17.68
C GLU A 126 12.61 15.26 17.94
N ARG A 127 11.83 14.70 18.87
CA ARG A 127 10.54 15.28 19.27
C ARG A 127 10.72 16.62 19.97
N ASP A 128 11.72 16.79 20.82
CA ASP A 128 12.02 18.07 21.47
C ASP A 128 12.40 19.15 20.45
N LYS A 129 13.16 18.79 19.41
CA LYS A 129 13.44 19.72 18.29
C LYS A 129 12.18 20.12 17.55
N LYS A 130 11.26 19.18 17.32
CA LYS A 130 9.97 19.45 16.66
C LYS A 130 9.10 20.35 17.54
N VAL A 131 8.99 20.07 18.84
CA VAL A 131 8.24 20.91 19.80
C VAL A 131 8.79 22.34 19.77
N LYS A 132 10.10 22.54 19.88
CA LYS A 132 10.72 23.87 19.80
C LYS A 132 10.46 24.59 18.47
N SER A 133 10.42 23.86 17.36
CA SER A 133 10.09 24.45 16.05
C SER A 133 8.62 24.88 15.98
N ILE A 134 7.72 24.07 16.54
CA ILE A 134 6.29 24.34 16.57
C ILE A 134 6.02 25.54 17.47
N GLU A 135 6.63 25.59 18.66
CA GLU A 135 6.55 26.75 19.57
C GLU A 135 6.98 28.05 18.89
N LYS A 136 8.09 28.04 18.13
CA LYS A 136 8.51 29.20 17.34
C LYS A 136 7.45 29.60 16.31
N THR A 137 6.89 28.64 15.57
CA THR A 137 5.83 28.95 14.60
C THR A 137 4.56 29.46 15.24
N ILE A 138 4.20 29.00 16.44
CA ILE A 138 3.04 29.51 17.19
C ILE A 138 3.27 30.97 17.53
N VAL A 139 4.44 31.30 18.10
CA VAL A 139 4.78 32.69 18.43
C VAL A 139 4.78 33.58 17.19
N GLU A 140 5.36 33.13 16.07
CA GLU A 140 5.33 33.86 14.80
C GLU A 140 3.89 34.11 14.33
N LYS A 141 3.03 33.09 14.35
CA LYS A 141 1.63 33.22 13.93
C LYS A 141 0.81 34.10 14.87
N GLU A 142 1.07 34.06 16.17
CA GLU A 142 0.45 34.96 17.14
C GLU A 142 0.84 36.41 16.89
N THR A 143 2.11 36.68 16.56
CA THR A 143 2.56 38.03 16.19
C THR A 143 1.93 38.51 14.88
N GLU A 144 1.85 37.66 13.85
CA GLU A 144 1.13 37.98 12.60
C GLU A 144 -0.35 38.29 12.86
N LEU A 145 -1.02 37.51 13.72
CA LEU A 145 -2.41 37.74 14.08
C LEU A 145 -2.59 39.05 14.84
N ALA A 146 -1.68 39.39 15.76
CA ALA A 146 -1.70 40.65 16.47
C ALA A 146 -1.51 41.84 15.49
N ASP A 147 -0.59 41.73 14.55
CA ASP A 147 -0.35 42.73 13.51
C ASP A 147 -1.55 42.91 12.58
N ILE A 148 -2.18 41.81 12.14
CA ILE A 148 -3.38 41.85 11.30
C ILE A 148 -4.54 42.50 12.08
N LYS A 149 -4.74 42.14 13.35
CA LYS A 149 -5.76 42.77 14.20
C LYS A 149 -5.50 44.27 14.39
N ALA A 150 -4.25 44.67 14.60
CA ALA A 150 -3.87 46.07 14.72
C ALA A 150 -4.09 46.85 13.41
N LYS A 151 -3.81 46.23 12.25
CA LYS A 151 -4.13 46.81 10.92
C LYS A 151 -5.63 46.91 10.69
N LEU A 152 -6.40 45.91 11.11
CA LEU A 152 -7.86 45.90 11.01
C LEU A 152 -8.47 47.02 11.87
N ALA A 153 -7.99 47.20 13.10
CA ALA A 153 -8.43 48.27 13.99
C ALA A 153 -8.08 49.69 13.47
N LYS A 154 -7.01 49.82 12.67
CA LYS A 154 -6.62 51.07 12.00
C LYS A 154 -7.33 51.29 10.66
N THR A 155 -8.09 50.30 10.19
CA THR A 155 -8.93 50.46 9.00
C THR A 155 -10.13 51.30 9.41
N PRO A 156 -10.34 52.49 8.82
CA PRO A 156 -11.53 53.28 9.08
C PRO A 156 -12.77 52.42 8.82
N ASP A 157 -13.80 52.60 9.66
CA ASP A 157 -15.09 51.93 9.50
C ASP A 157 -15.52 52.08 8.03
N PRO A 158 -15.70 50.98 7.26
CA PRO A 158 -16.25 51.07 5.93
C PRO A 158 -17.64 51.65 6.13
N GLY A 159 -17.76 52.96 5.90
CA GLY A 159 -19.01 53.69 6.00
C GLY A 159 -20.14 52.92 5.30
N PRO A 160 -21.40 53.22 5.63
CA PRO A 160 -22.56 52.36 5.36
C PRO A 160 -22.39 51.61 4.06
N ALA A 161 -22.29 50.27 4.17
CA ALA A 161 -22.04 49.38 3.04
C ALA A 161 -22.84 49.92 1.85
N PRO A 162 -22.18 50.28 0.73
CA PRO A 162 -22.86 50.92 -0.39
C PRO A 162 -24.08 50.06 -0.68
N ASN A 163 -25.28 50.66 -0.60
CA ASN A 163 -26.57 49.98 -0.67
C ASN A 163 -26.41 48.75 -1.54
N ALA A 164 -26.49 47.56 -0.92
CA ALA A 164 -26.18 46.30 -1.57
C ALA A 164 -26.75 46.37 -2.98
N LYS A 165 -25.86 46.47 -3.99
CA LYS A 165 -26.32 46.56 -5.37
C LYS A 165 -27.03 45.24 -5.58
N ILE A 166 -28.36 45.26 -5.58
CA ILE A 166 -29.18 44.07 -5.80
C ILE A 166 -28.88 43.67 -7.23
N VAL A 167 -27.85 42.83 -7.40
CA VAL A 167 -27.51 42.21 -8.66
C VAL A 167 -28.47 41.04 -8.75
N ASN A 168 -29.65 41.30 -9.30
CA ASN A 168 -30.47 40.22 -9.83
C ASN A 168 -29.63 39.54 -10.90
N LEU A 169 -29.13 38.33 -10.62
CA LEU A 169 -28.54 37.48 -11.66
C LEU A 169 -29.62 37.31 -12.73
N PRO A 170 -29.46 37.90 -13.93
CA PRO A 170 -30.45 37.72 -14.97
C PRO A 170 -30.41 36.24 -15.36
N ASN A 171 -31.56 35.58 -15.24
CA ASN A 171 -31.72 34.20 -15.67
C ASN A 171 -31.26 34.09 -17.13
N PRO A 172 -30.34 33.15 -17.48
CA PRO A 172 -29.88 32.99 -18.84
C PRO A 172 -31.11 32.78 -19.74
N ARG A 173 -31.34 33.73 -20.65
CA ARG A 173 -32.42 33.60 -21.64
C ARG A 173 -31.88 32.77 -22.80
N ASP A 174 -32.64 31.76 -23.21
CA ASP A 174 -32.32 30.98 -24.39
C ASP A 174 -32.22 31.88 -25.62
N ALA A 175 -31.28 31.57 -26.49
CA ALA A 175 -31.09 32.30 -27.73
C ALA A 175 -32.37 32.26 -28.59
N PRO A 176 -32.77 33.37 -29.23
CA PRO A 176 -33.84 33.35 -30.21
C PRO A 176 -33.54 32.31 -31.29
N LYS A 177 -34.54 31.54 -31.71
CA LYS A 177 -34.41 30.54 -32.77
C LYS A 177 -33.84 31.21 -34.04
N GLY A 178 -32.63 30.84 -34.43
CA GLY A 178 -31.94 31.35 -35.63
C GLY A 178 -30.99 32.54 -35.43
N ALA A 179 -30.92 33.11 -34.22
CA ALA A 179 -29.96 34.18 -33.94
C ALA A 179 -28.52 33.63 -33.83
N LYS A 180 -27.55 34.36 -34.39
CA LYS A 180 -26.13 33.97 -34.34
C LYS A 180 -25.46 34.49 -33.06
N PRO A 181 -24.67 33.66 -32.36
CA PRO A 181 -23.92 34.11 -31.20
C PRO A 181 -22.80 35.06 -31.61
N ILE A 182 -22.62 36.11 -30.82
CA ILE A 182 -21.39 36.90 -30.77
C ILE A 182 -20.72 36.56 -29.44
N ASP A 183 -19.63 35.81 -29.52
CA ASP A 183 -18.94 35.31 -28.34
C ASP A 183 -18.04 36.39 -27.70
N TYR A 184 -18.17 36.55 -26.39
CA TYR A 184 -17.32 37.38 -25.55
C TYR A 184 -16.74 36.55 -24.41
N VAL A 185 -15.48 36.83 -24.06
CA VAL A 185 -14.79 36.23 -22.91
C VAL A 185 -14.53 37.29 -21.87
N CYS A 186 -14.94 37.02 -20.63
CA CYS A 186 -14.64 37.81 -19.46
C CYS A 186 -13.59 37.06 -18.62
N ARG A 187 -12.33 37.52 -18.67
CA ARG A 187 -11.19 36.91 -17.95
C ARG A 187 -10.17 37.97 -17.53
N GLY A 188 -9.59 37.86 -16.34
CA GLY A 188 -8.59 38.81 -15.81
C GLY A 188 -9.15 40.23 -15.63
N GLY A 189 -10.42 40.35 -15.26
CA GLY A 189 -11.14 41.63 -15.12
C GLY A 189 -11.41 42.34 -16.45
N ARG A 190 -11.28 41.64 -17.59
CA ARG A 190 -11.38 42.23 -18.94
C ARG A 190 -12.36 41.48 -19.80
N ILE A 191 -13.01 42.21 -20.70
CA ILE A 191 -13.88 41.65 -21.75
C ILE A 191 -13.20 41.73 -23.11
N LEU A 192 -13.21 40.61 -23.83
CA LEU A 192 -12.65 40.46 -25.17
C LEU A 192 -13.66 39.79 -26.08
N HIS A 193 -13.78 40.30 -27.31
CA HIS A 193 -14.49 39.61 -28.38
C HIS A 193 -13.67 38.39 -28.84
N VAL A 194 -14.33 37.25 -29.04
CA VAL A 194 -13.71 36.07 -29.63
C VAL A 194 -14.44 35.68 -30.91
N ASP A 195 -13.72 35.72 -32.03
CA ASP A 195 -14.18 35.19 -33.30
C ASP A 195 -13.62 33.78 -33.47
N ILE A 196 -14.39 32.79 -33.01
CA ILE A 196 -14.00 31.38 -33.06
C ILE A 196 -13.70 30.93 -34.50
N PRO A 197 -14.58 31.17 -35.50
CA PRO A 197 -14.30 30.80 -36.89
C PRO A 197 -13.00 31.39 -37.44
N GLN A 198 -12.73 32.68 -37.15
CA GLN A 198 -11.48 33.31 -37.58
C GLN A 198 -10.27 32.64 -36.93
N LEU A 199 -10.31 32.36 -35.63
CA LEU A 199 -9.19 31.73 -34.91
C LEU A 199 -8.95 30.28 -35.38
N GLN A 200 -10.02 29.53 -35.67
CA GLN A 200 -9.94 28.19 -36.25
C GLN A 200 -9.29 28.22 -37.63
N SER A 201 -9.70 29.14 -38.51
CA SER A 201 -9.09 29.29 -39.85
C SER A 201 -7.59 29.65 -39.78
N LEU A 202 -7.18 30.50 -38.83
CA LEU A 202 -5.77 30.84 -38.60
C LEU A 202 -4.97 29.62 -38.10
N ALA A 203 -5.55 28.83 -37.21
CA ALA A 203 -4.93 27.60 -36.73
C ALA A 203 -4.77 26.57 -37.85
N LEU A 204 -5.82 26.32 -38.64
CA LEU A 204 -5.79 25.43 -39.79
C LEU A 204 -4.77 25.89 -40.84
N ALA A 205 -4.68 27.19 -41.12
CA ALA A 205 -3.68 27.74 -42.03
C ALA A 205 -2.24 27.56 -41.51
N ALA A 206 -2.03 27.62 -40.19
CA ALA A 206 -0.73 27.35 -39.58
C ALA A 206 -0.36 25.85 -39.70
N ILE A 207 -1.33 24.96 -39.49
CA ILE A 207 -1.18 23.51 -39.64
C ILE A 207 -0.90 23.14 -41.11
N ALA A 208 -1.67 23.67 -42.06
CA ALA A 208 -1.47 23.40 -43.49
C ALA A 208 -0.07 23.80 -43.97
N LYS A 209 0.49 24.90 -43.46
CA LYS A 209 1.86 25.35 -43.76
C LYS A 209 2.95 24.45 -43.18
N SER A 210 2.63 23.66 -42.16
CA SER A 210 3.60 22.84 -41.43
C SER A 210 3.97 21.53 -42.13
N ARG A 211 3.17 21.11 -43.14
CA ARG A 211 3.30 19.82 -43.83
C ARG A 211 3.26 18.58 -42.91
N PHE A 212 2.84 18.73 -41.65
CA PHE A 212 2.71 17.62 -40.69
C PHE A 212 1.40 16.83 -40.85
N VAL A 213 0.57 17.18 -41.83
CA VAL A 213 -0.66 16.45 -42.14
C VAL A 213 -0.37 15.52 -43.33
N THR A 214 -0.29 14.22 -43.06
CA THR A 214 -0.12 13.20 -44.11
C THR A 214 -1.49 12.83 -44.67
N ALA A 215 -1.61 12.84 -46.00
CA ALA A 215 -2.90 12.70 -46.69
C ALA A 215 -3.60 11.34 -46.51
N GLN A 216 -2.86 10.30 -46.09
CA GLN A 216 -3.37 8.93 -46.14
C GLN A 216 -4.18 8.47 -44.92
N GLU A 217 -4.04 9.09 -43.74
CA GLU A 217 -4.78 8.61 -42.54
C GLU A 217 -5.34 9.70 -41.63
N GLN A 218 -5.14 11.00 -41.93
CA GLN A 218 -5.52 12.12 -41.04
C GLN A 218 -4.95 12.01 -39.60
N ALA A 219 -4.11 11.01 -39.34
CA ALA A 219 -3.28 10.89 -38.16
C ALA A 219 -2.18 11.94 -38.22
N VAL A 220 -1.99 12.65 -37.11
CA VAL A 220 -0.99 13.70 -37.00
C VAL A 220 -0.16 13.49 -35.74
N ASP A 221 1.14 13.72 -35.88
CA ASP A 221 2.04 13.85 -34.74
C ASP A 221 1.64 15.07 -33.90
N CYS A 222 0.85 14.80 -32.87
CA CYS A 222 0.36 15.81 -31.93
C CYS A 222 1.50 16.50 -31.19
N GLU A 223 2.64 15.85 -30.96
CA GLU A 223 3.78 16.48 -30.28
C GLU A 223 4.42 17.53 -31.18
N LYS A 224 4.61 17.23 -32.47
CA LYS A 224 5.11 18.20 -33.45
C LYS A 224 4.16 19.38 -33.60
N LEU A 225 2.84 19.14 -33.60
CA LEU A 225 1.85 20.22 -33.62
C LEU A 225 1.90 21.09 -32.36
N VAL A 226 1.96 20.48 -31.17
CA VAL A 226 2.09 21.24 -29.91
C VAL A 226 3.35 22.11 -29.95
N LYS A 227 4.50 21.54 -30.31
CA LYS A 227 5.78 22.27 -30.46
C LYS A 227 5.68 23.41 -31.48
N LEU A 228 4.96 23.23 -32.59
CA LEU A 228 4.73 24.29 -33.56
C LEU A 228 3.98 25.47 -32.96
N PHE A 229 2.89 25.23 -32.23
CA PHE A 229 2.08 26.28 -31.61
C PHE A 229 2.74 26.91 -30.38
N GLU A 230 3.66 26.21 -29.72
CA GLU A 230 4.49 26.77 -28.65
C GLU A 230 5.54 27.73 -29.19
N ASN A 231 6.27 27.30 -30.23
CA ASN A 231 7.37 28.07 -30.82
C ASN A 231 6.89 29.20 -31.73
N ARG A 232 5.75 29.03 -32.39
CA ARG A 232 5.20 30.02 -33.31
C ARG A 232 4.12 30.84 -32.62
N ASN A 233 4.16 32.16 -32.83
CA ASN A 233 3.13 33.06 -32.34
C ASN A 233 1.87 33.01 -33.22
N VAL A 234 1.12 31.91 -33.16
CA VAL A 234 -0.14 31.74 -33.91
C VAL A 234 -1.29 32.44 -33.17
N GLY A 235 -2.11 33.18 -33.90
CA GLY A 235 -3.26 33.90 -33.36
C GLY A 235 -3.47 35.24 -34.05
N ASN A 236 -4.19 36.13 -33.37
CA ASN A 236 -4.43 37.49 -33.85
C ASN A 236 -3.92 38.52 -32.84
N ARG A 237 -4.28 39.79 -33.03
CA ARG A 237 -3.90 40.90 -32.16
C ARG A 237 -4.37 40.72 -30.70
N ASP A 238 -5.49 40.04 -30.50
CA ASP A 238 -6.16 39.92 -29.20
C ASP A 238 -5.88 38.57 -28.52
N TRP A 239 -5.66 37.52 -29.31
CA TRP A 239 -5.55 36.13 -28.88
C TRP A 239 -4.26 35.46 -29.34
N ARG A 240 -3.65 34.67 -28.44
CA ARG A 240 -2.65 33.65 -28.77
C ARG A 240 -3.34 32.29 -28.77
N ILE A 241 -3.04 31.49 -29.77
CA ILE A 241 -3.54 30.13 -29.91
C ILE A 241 -2.43 29.17 -29.47
N LYS A 242 -2.76 28.28 -28.54
CA LYS A 242 -1.98 27.08 -28.23
C LYS A 242 -2.77 25.84 -28.63
N LEU A 243 -2.10 24.72 -28.76
CA LEU A 243 -2.73 23.43 -29.09
C LEU A 243 -2.49 22.46 -27.94
N LYS A 244 -3.53 21.71 -27.56
CA LYS A 244 -3.44 20.67 -26.53
C LYS A 244 -4.30 19.48 -26.94
N PRO A 245 -3.73 18.28 -27.07
CA PRO A 245 -4.53 17.08 -27.34
C PRO A 245 -5.32 16.69 -26.09
N ALA A 246 -6.59 16.33 -26.27
CA ALA A 246 -7.42 15.73 -25.22
C ALA A 246 -8.21 14.58 -25.84
N GLY A 247 -8.09 13.37 -25.29
CA GLY A 247 -8.71 12.17 -25.86
C GLY A 247 -8.30 11.94 -27.32
N GLY A 248 -7.01 12.11 -27.65
CA GLY A 248 -6.49 11.93 -29.00
C GLY A 248 -6.93 12.96 -30.05
N VAL A 249 -7.70 13.98 -29.66
CA VAL A 249 -8.15 15.06 -30.56
C VAL A 249 -7.46 16.38 -30.18
N PRO A 250 -6.88 17.13 -31.14
CA PRO A 250 -6.25 18.40 -30.85
C PRO A 250 -7.30 19.51 -30.60
N TYR A 251 -7.23 20.14 -29.42
CA TYR A 251 -8.02 21.31 -29.07
C TYR A 251 -7.19 22.60 -29.13
N LEU A 252 -7.84 23.69 -29.52
CA LEU A 252 -7.28 25.03 -29.45
C LEU A 252 -7.50 25.59 -28.04
N ILE A 253 -6.40 26.02 -27.41
CA ILE A 253 -6.42 26.76 -26.16
C ILE A 253 -6.22 28.23 -26.50
N LEU A 254 -7.23 29.04 -26.20
CA LEU A 254 -7.24 30.47 -26.52
C LEU A 254 -6.79 31.28 -25.30
N GLU A 255 -5.64 31.94 -25.43
CA GLU A 255 -5.07 32.80 -24.38
C GLU A 255 -5.18 34.28 -24.77
N PRO A 256 -5.80 35.13 -23.93
CA PRO A 256 -5.84 36.55 -24.18
C PRO A 256 -4.42 37.14 -24.06
N ARG A 257 -4.02 37.97 -25.02
CA ARG A 257 -2.74 38.67 -24.93
C ARG A 257 -2.78 39.74 -23.84
N LYS A 258 -1.62 40.02 -23.22
CA LYS A 258 -1.50 41.02 -22.16
C LYS A 258 -2.00 42.40 -22.61
N GLY A 259 -2.80 43.04 -21.77
CA GLY A 259 -3.31 44.41 -22.01
C GLY A 259 -4.42 44.52 -23.06
N ARG A 260 -4.93 43.40 -23.60
CA ARG A 260 -6.04 43.40 -24.57
C ARG A 260 -7.39 43.35 -23.86
N GLY A 261 -8.44 43.85 -24.52
CA GLY A 261 -9.80 43.93 -23.96
C GLY A 261 -10.07 45.19 -23.14
N ASP A 262 -11.35 45.40 -22.82
CA ASP A 262 -11.80 46.52 -22.00
C ASP A 262 -11.93 46.08 -20.52
N THR A 263 -11.48 46.92 -19.60
CA THR A 263 -11.71 46.74 -18.15
C THR A 263 -13.10 47.27 -17.76
N SER A 264 -13.57 46.91 -16.56
CA SER A 264 -14.80 47.47 -15.97
C SER A 264 -14.85 49.00 -15.97
N GLU A 265 -13.72 49.66 -15.69
CA GLU A 265 -13.58 51.12 -15.76
C GLU A 265 -13.69 51.65 -17.19
N ARG A 266 -12.99 51.01 -18.14
CA ARG A 266 -12.98 51.43 -19.54
C ARG A 266 -14.35 51.25 -20.19
N LEU A 267 -15.10 50.22 -19.81
CA LEU A 267 -16.48 50.00 -20.25
C LEU A 267 -17.42 51.18 -19.92
N ARG A 268 -17.12 51.97 -18.89
CA ARG A 268 -17.90 53.19 -18.59
C ARG A 268 -17.70 54.29 -19.62
N LYS A 269 -16.60 54.26 -20.37
CA LYS A 269 -16.26 55.26 -21.39
C LYS A 269 -16.83 54.87 -22.77
N PRO A 270 -17.30 55.84 -23.59
CA PRO A 270 -17.76 55.56 -24.96
C PRO A 270 -16.68 54.99 -25.89
N SER A 271 -15.39 55.15 -25.54
CA SER A 271 -14.24 54.68 -26.31
C SER A 271 -13.97 53.17 -26.17
N ALA A 272 -14.69 52.47 -25.29
CA ALA A 272 -14.58 51.02 -25.13
C ALA A 272 -14.85 50.27 -26.44
N LEU A 273 -14.01 49.30 -26.76
CA LEU A 273 -14.15 48.46 -27.96
C LEU A 273 -15.47 47.68 -27.93
N PHE A 274 -15.86 47.16 -26.77
CA PHE A 274 -17.13 46.47 -26.55
C PHE A 274 -18.35 47.36 -26.82
N ARG A 275 -18.31 48.63 -26.42
CA ARG A 275 -19.43 49.55 -26.69
C ARG A 275 -19.53 49.88 -28.16
N LYS A 276 -18.38 50.08 -28.83
CA LYS A 276 -18.32 50.33 -30.27
C LYS A 276 -18.78 49.12 -31.09
N SER A 277 -18.51 47.89 -30.64
CA SER A 277 -18.98 46.68 -31.33
C SER A 277 -20.48 46.50 -31.16
N ILE A 278 -21.00 46.58 -29.94
CA ILE A 278 -22.45 46.42 -29.65
C ILE A 278 -23.30 47.47 -30.36
N GLN A 279 -22.80 48.70 -30.52
CA GLN A 279 -23.51 49.73 -31.28
C GLN A 279 -23.86 49.32 -32.72
N LYS A 280 -23.11 48.38 -33.31
CA LYS A 280 -23.30 47.90 -34.67
C LYS A 280 -24.09 46.58 -34.74
N VAL A 281 -24.42 45.99 -33.60
CA VAL A 281 -25.10 44.69 -33.53
C VAL A 281 -26.60 44.90 -33.79
N ASN A 282 -27.17 44.11 -34.69
CA ASN A 282 -28.61 44.04 -34.89
C ASN A 282 -29.24 43.11 -33.83
N PRO A 283 -30.08 43.62 -32.91
CA PRO A 283 -30.66 42.84 -31.82
C PRO A 283 -31.54 41.65 -32.26
N ASN A 284 -32.06 41.68 -33.50
CA ASN A 284 -32.94 40.63 -34.02
C ASN A 284 -32.18 39.46 -34.67
N LEU A 285 -30.93 39.69 -35.08
CA LEU A 285 -30.12 38.70 -35.81
C LEU A 285 -29.04 38.07 -34.94
N PHE A 286 -28.62 38.78 -33.90
CA PHE A 286 -27.49 38.39 -33.07
C PHE A 286 -27.84 38.46 -31.59
N TYR A 287 -27.26 37.55 -30.82
CA TYR A 287 -27.28 37.59 -29.36
C TYR A 287 -25.85 37.51 -28.84
N LEU A 288 -25.61 38.03 -27.64
CA LEU A 288 -24.30 37.98 -27.01
C LEU A 288 -24.17 36.71 -26.18
N ASN A 289 -23.08 35.99 -26.35
CA ASN A 289 -22.76 34.82 -25.55
C ASN A 289 -21.52 35.10 -24.70
N PHE A 290 -21.68 35.20 -23.38
CA PHE A 290 -20.59 35.54 -22.48
C PHE A 290 -20.02 34.31 -21.79
N ARG A 291 -18.72 34.07 -21.93
CA ARG A 291 -17.98 33.09 -21.13
C ARG A 291 -17.29 33.81 -19.98
N VAL A 292 -17.72 33.53 -18.76
CA VAL A 292 -17.36 34.34 -17.59
C VAL A 292 -16.57 33.52 -16.59
N TRP A 293 -15.31 33.91 -16.37
CA TRP A 293 -14.50 33.39 -15.28
C TRP A 293 -14.87 34.09 -13.97
N SER A 294 -14.69 33.37 -12.86
CA SER A 294 -14.90 33.85 -11.49
C SER A 294 -14.23 35.21 -11.18
N ASP A 295 -13.07 35.47 -11.77
CA ASP A 295 -12.26 36.67 -11.58
C ASP A 295 -12.81 37.93 -12.30
N SER A 296 -13.83 37.78 -13.13
CA SER A 296 -14.27 38.81 -14.08
C SER A 296 -15.77 39.07 -14.05
N TYR A 297 -16.43 38.68 -12.96
CA TYR A 297 -17.87 38.85 -12.79
C TYR A 297 -18.31 40.31 -12.84
N ASP A 298 -17.57 41.22 -12.19
CA ASP A 298 -17.88 42.66 -12.19
C ASP A 298 -17.85 43.26 -13.61
N THR A 299 -16.87 42.86 -14.41
CA THR A 299 -16.74 43.29 -15.80
C THR A 299 -17.90 42.77 -16.64
N TYR A 300 -18.33 41.52 -16.41
CA TYR A 300 -19.52 40.96 -17.05
C TYR A 300 -20.80 41.74 -16.69
N LEU A 301 -21.02 42.07 -15.41
CA LEU A 301 -22.22 42.81 -14.99
C LEU A 301 -22.34 44.17 -15.68
N VAL A 302 -21.22 44.91 -15.77
CA VAL A 302 -21.18 46.20 -16.48
C VAL A 302 -21.48 46.00 -17.97
N ALA A 303 -20.86 45.00 -18.60
CA ALA A 303 -21.09 44.67 -20.01
C ALA A 303 -22.55 44.25 -20.27
N ARG A 304 -23.15 43.45 -19.39
CA ARG A 304 -24.53 42.97 -19.47
C ARG A 304 -25.53 44.12 -19.38
N GLN A 305 -25.30 45.05 -18.44
CA GLN A 305 -26.13 46.24 -18.30
C GLN A 305 -26.16 47.07 -19.59
N TYR A 306 -25.02 47.21 -20.29
CA TYR A 306 -24.98 47.90 -21.58
C TYR A 306 -25.70 47.14 -22.70
N ALA A 307 -25.65 45.80 -22.69
CA ALA A 307 -26.40 44.99 -23.65
C ALA A 307 -27.91 45.14 -23.44
N ASP A 308 -28.38 45.15 -22.18
CA ASP A 308 -29.79 45.37 -21.83
C ASP A 308 -30.29 46.75 -22.27
N GLN A 309 -29.51 47.80 -22.03
CA GLN A 309 -29.83 49.16 -22.49
C GLN A 309 -30.00 49.27 -24.00
N ARG A 310 -29.39 48.35 -24.76
CA ARG A 310 -29.47 48.29 -26.23
C ARG A 310 -30.51 47.29 -26.72
N GLY A 311 -31.22 46.61 -25.82
CA GLY A 311 -32.16 45.55 -26.17
C GLY A 311 -31.50 44.33 -26.82
N VAL A 312 -30.18 44.17 -26.71
CA VAL A 312 -29.48 43.01 -27.26
C VAL A 312 -29.55 41.88 -26.25
N LEU A 313 -30.08 40.74 -26.69
CA LEU A 313 -30.18 39.54 -25.86
C LEU A 313 -28.79 39.00 -25.51
N ALA A 314 -28.65 38.51 -24.28
CA ALA A 314 -27.38 37.99 -23.79
C ALA A 314 -27.57 36.73 -22.92
N GLY A 315 -26.81 35.69 -23.25
CA GLY A 315 -26.62 34.49 -22.43
C GLY A 315 -25.24 34.49 -21.80
N TRP A 316 -25.04 33.64 -20.77
CA TRP A 316 -23.72 33.48 -20.17
C TRP A 316 -23.46 32.03 -19.74
N THR A 317 -22.18 31.68 -19.63
CA THR A 317 -21.69 30.41 -19.12
C THR A 317 -20.60 30.68 -18.09
N ALA A 318 -20.81 30.18 -16.87
CA ALA A 318 -19.82 30.24 -15.80
C ALA A 318 -18.66 29.26 -16.08
N LEU A 319 -17.44 29.70 -15.85
CA LEU A 319 -16.24 28.88 -15.94
C LEU A 319 -15.38 29.08 -14.69
N ASP A 320 -14.78 27.99 -14.21
CA ASP A 320 -13.89 28.04 -13.04
C ASP A 320 -12.62 28.84 -13.31
N THR A 321 -12.02 29.39 -12.25
CA THR A 321 -10.78 30.20 -12.31
C THR A 321 -9.66 29.51 -13.10
N ASN A 322 -9.53 28.19 -12.94
CA ASN A 322 -8.46 27.38 -13.54
C ASN A 322 -8.85 26.75 -14.87
N SER A 323 -10.08 26.95 -15.33
CA SER A 323 -10.56 26.38 -16.60
C SER A 323 -9.85 27.03 -17.78
N GLU A 324 -9.30 26.20 -18.67
CA GLU A 324 -8.72 26.64 -19.94
C GLU A 324 -9.86 26.95 -20.91
N PHE A 325 -9.73 28.04 -21.69
CA PHE A 325 -10.68 28.31 -22.76
C PHE A 325 -10.37 27.40 -23.96
N ARG A 326 -11.06 26.24 -24.01
CA ARG A 326 -10.88 25.24 -25.05
C ARG A 326 -11.93 25.39 -26.15
N VAL A 327 -11.47 25.29 -27.39
CA VAL A 327 -12.32 25.28 -28.58
C VAL A 327 -11.85 24.13 -29.47
N PRO A 328 -12.76 23.33 -30.06
CA PRO A 328 -12.34 22.31 -31.03
C PRO A 328 -11.63 22.97 -32.22
N LEU A 329 -10.66 22.28 -32.83
CA LEU A 329 -9.94 22.79 -34.01
C LEU A 329 -10.90 23.19 -35.15
N GLY A 330 -12.04 22.51 -35.25
CA GLY A 330 -13.04 22.77 -36.27
C GLY A 330 -12.58 22.37 -37.68
N GLY A 331 -13.51 22.40 -38.62
CA GLY A 331 -13.29 21.97 -40.01
C GLY A 331 -13.48 20.46 -40.23
N ASN A 332 -13.40 20.05 -41.51
CA ASN A 332 -13.62 18.66 -41.93
C ASN A 332 -12.39 17.76 -41.71
N LEU A 333 -11.32 18.29 -41.11
CA LEU A 333 -10.11 17.54 -40.81
C LEU A 333 -10.31 16.76 -39.50
N LYS A 334 -10.58 15.46 -39.59
CA LYS A 334 -10.58 14.58 -38.41
C LYS A 334 -9.13 14.28 -38.04
N LEU A 335 -8.47 15.22 -37.37
CA LEU A 335 -7.13 14.99 -36.86
C LEU A 335 -7.21 14.12 -35.60
N THR A 336 -6.63 12.93 -35.66
CA THR A 336 -6.35 12.11 -34.48
C THR A 336 -4.85 12.07 -34.23
N CYS A 337 -4.45 12.04 -32.97
CA CYS A 337 -3.05 11.78 -32.63
C CYS A 337 -2.67 10.37 -33.11
N GLU A 338 -1.46 10.23 -33.64
CA GLU A 338 -0.91 8.92 -34.01
C GLU A 338 -1.07 7.91 -32.85
N GLY A 339 -1.60 6.71 -33.15
CA GLY A 339 -1.84 5.66 -32.17
C GLY A 339 -3.14 5.76 -31.36
N TYR A 340 -3.97 6.79 -31.57
CA TYR A 340 -5.27 6.90 -30.90
C TYR A 340 -6.41 6.22 -31.69
N THR A 341 -7.07 5.25 -31.06
CA THR A 341 -8.35 4.71 -31.52
C THR A 341 -9.49 5.34 -30.70
N PRO A 342 -10.45 6.04 -31.33
CA PRO A 342 -11.59 6.58 -30.60
C PRO A 342 -12.41 5.45 -29.98
N PRO A 343 -12.97 5.63 -28.77
CA PRO A 343 -13.86 4.65 -28.18
C PRO A 343 -15.05 4.39 -29.13
N PRO A 344 -15.54 3.13 -29.21
CA PRO A 344 -16.67 2.81 -30.07
C PRO A 344 -17.86 3.71 -29.71
N THR A 345 -18.49 4.30 -30.72
CA THR A 345 -19.72 5.09 -30.51
C THR A 345 -20.75 4.18 -29.85
N PRO A 346 -21.38 4.61 -28.73
CA PRO A 346 -22.50 3.86 -28.16
C PRO A 346 -23.53 3.59 -29.26
N PRO A 347 -24.15 2.40 -29.31
CA PRO A 347 -25.22 2.15 -30.27
C PRO A 347 -26.26 3.26 -30.13
N GLN A 348 -26.60 3.91 -31.25
CA GLN A 348 -27.69 4.88 -31.25
C GLN A 348 -28.92 4.17 -30.68
N PRO A 349 -29.60 4.75 -29.67
CA PRO A 349 -30.88 4.19 -29.26
C PRO A 349 -31.76 4.11 -30.49
N GLU A 350 -32.29 2.91 -30.77
CA GLU A 350 -33.24 2.70 -31.85
C GLU A 350 -34.32 3.77 -31.72
N VAL A 351 -34.37 4.69 -32.69
CA VAL A 351 -35.46 5.65 -32.77
C VAL A 351 -36.71 4.81 -32.94
N PRO A 352 -37.68 4.85 -32.01
CA PRO A 352 -38.93 4.13 -32.21
C PRO A 352 -39.49 4.56 -33.56
N ASP A 353 -39.86 3.60 -34.39
CA ASP A 353 -40.46 3.82 -35.70
C ASP A 353 -41.84 4.45 -35.48
N LEU A 354 -41.84 5.76 -35.18
CA LEU A 354 -43.04 6.53 -35.00
C LEU A 354 -43.62 6.75 -36.41
N PRO A 355 -44.88 6.37 -36.65
CA PRO A 355 -45.51 6.60 -37.94
C PRO A 355 -45.42 8.09 -38.28
N PRO A 356 -45.26 8.44 -39.56
CA PRO A 356 -45.13 9.83 -39.98
C PRO A 356 -46.27 10.67 -39.39
N PRO A 357 -46.00 11.92 -38.96
CA PRO A 357 -47.02 12.78 -38.37
C PRO A 357 -48.21 12.84 -39.32
N THR A 358 -49.36 12.35 -38.87
CA THR A 358 -50.60 12.43 -39.65
C THR A 358 -50.88 13.91 -39.88
N GLU A 359 -50.93 14.35 -41.14
CA GLU A 359 -51.34 15.71 -41.49
C GLU A 359 -52.72 15.95 -40.88
N ARG A 360 -52.78 16.68 -39.75
CA ARG A 360 -54.03 17.27 -39.29
C ARG A 360 -54.41 18.34 -40.30
N LYS A 361 -55.26 17.98 -41.26
CA LYS A 361 -56.02 18.96 -42.03
C LYS A 361 -56.85 19.77 -41.03
N LEU A 362 -56.42 20.99 -40.76
CA LEU A 362 -57.23 21.97 -40.03
C LEU A 362 -58.54 22.14 -40.81
N PRO A 363 -59.71 21.90 -40.19
CA PRO A 363 -60.98 22.14 -40.86
C PRO A 363 -61.08 23.62 -41.22
N GLY A 364 -61.44 23.88 -42.47
CA GLY A 364 -61.39 25.20 -43.09
C GLY A 364 -62.12 26.27 -42.28
N THR A 365 -61.43 27.37 -42.04
CA THR A 365 -62.06 28.68 -41.85
C THR A 365 -62.74 29.08 -43.16
N LYS A 366 -64.00 28.68 -43.32
CA LYS A 366 -64.97 29.56 -43.97
C LYS A 366 -65.43 30.53 -42.89
N ILE A 367 -65.03 31.79 -43.03
CA ILE A 367 -65.70 32.90 -42.38
C ILE A 367 -66.51 33.53 -43.53
N ASP A 368 -67.84 33.50 -43.38
CA ASP A 368 -68.80 34.23 -44.21
C ASP A 368 -68.67 35.75 -43.99
#